data_AF-A0A2N2JKC7-F1
#
_entry.id   AF-A0A2N2JKC7-F1
#
_cell.length_a   1.000
_cell.length_b   1.000
_cell.length_c   1.000
_cell.angle_alpha   90.00
_cell.angle_beta   90.00
_cell.angle_gamma   90.00
#
_symmetry.space_group_name_H-M   'P 1'
#
loop_
_entity.id
_entity.type
_entity.pdbx_description
1 polymer ?
#
loop_
_entity_poly.entity_id
_entity_poly.type
_entity_poly.pdbx_seq_one_letter_code
_entity_poly.pdbx_strand_id
1 'polypeptide(L)'
;MGGDPDGATPPPAGPPAWWSVAAAGERWTTLSLAELIQRLGEGVDRFDEGFAREVARALHERAAHVRVPAVDRLGVEDVVATLSMDRAMRLVVTGHLPDVRAQVTLRWDEADFPTLPVELFADPADPASAPYTFATLDFSVRGKKATLLAPAPPLPAGQTVTVRTLATIGDRTEYRVTGFGVELSVPPEALDLT
;
A
#
# COMPACT_ATOMS: atom_id res chain seq x y z
N MET A 1 16.79 13.76 35.27
CA MET A 1 16.39 14.94 34.50
C MET A 1 17.09 14.85 33.15
N GLY A 2 16.32 14.84 32.06
CA GLY A 2 16.79 14.66 30.70
C GLY A 2 16.00 13.56 29.98
N GLY A 3 14.69 13.79 29.80
CA GLY A 3 13.89 13.01 28.87
C GLY A 3 13.99 13.67 27.50
N ASP A 4 14.39 12.91 26.48
CA ASP A 4 14.28 13.30 25.08
C ASP A 4 12.80 13.56 24.74
N PRO A 5 12.45 14.71 24.16
CA PRO A 5 11.10 14.96 23.72
C PRO A 5 10.86 14.24 22.39
N ASP A 6 9.81 13.42 22.37
CA ASP A 6 8.95 13.12 21.24
C ASP A 6 9.53 13.40 19.85
N GLY A 7 10.02 12.33 19.20
CA GLY A 7 10.16 12.25 17.76
C GLY A 7 8.79 12.26 17.10
N ALA A 8 8.11 13.40 17.14
CA ALA A 8 6.88 13.64 16.41
C ALA A 8 7.21 13.56 14.91
N THR A 9 6.70 12.52 14.25
CA THR A 9 6.65 12.47 12.79
C THR A 9 5.97 13.76 12.31
N PRO A 10 6.61 14.54 11.41
CA PRO A 10 5.98 15.74 10.90
C PRO A 10 4.62 15.37 10.28
N PRO A 11 3.59 16.23 10.42
CA PRO A 11 2.31 16.00 9.77
C PRO A 11 2.56 15.82 8.26
N PRO A 12 1.78 14.95 7.57
CA PRO A 12 1.95 14.76 6.15
C PRO A 12 1.87 16.13 5.48
N ALA A 13 2.91 16.48 4.72
CA ALA A 13 2.89 17.64 3.87
C ALA A 13 1.61 17.57 3.03
N GLY A 14 0.95 18.71 2.81
CA GLY A 14 -0.18 18.78 1.87
C GLY A 14 0.18 18.11 0.53
N PRO A 15 -0.83 17.74 -0.28
CA PRO A 15 -0.61 16.92 -1.48
C PRO A 15 0.58 17.45 -2.28
N PRO A 16 1.56 16.59 -2.61
CA PRO A 16 2.82 17.05 -3.14
C PRO A 16 2.58 17.87 -4.42
N ALA A 17 3.34 18.95 -4.59
CA ALA A 17 3.11 19.94 -5.66
C ALA A 17 2.99 19.34 -7.06
N TRP A 18 3.62 18.19 -7.30
CA TRP A 18 3.51 17.44 -8.55
C TRP A 18 2.12 16.88 -8.81
N TRP A 19 1.19 16.76 -7.85
CA TRP A 19 -0.23 16.42 -8.10
C TRP A 19 -0.88 17.39 -9.12
N SER A 20 -0.35 18.60 -9.27
CA SER A 20 -0.77 19.56 -10.30
C SER A 20 -0.29 19.19 -11.72
N VAL A 21 0.00 17.92 -12.04
CA VAL A 21 0.50 17.49 -13.38
C VAL A 21 -0.48 17.78 -14.51
N ALA A 22 -1.71 18.23 -14.24
CA ALA A 22 -2.52 18.92 -15.22
C ALA A 22 -1.86 20.28 -15.57
N ALA A 23 -0.71 20.21 -16.25
CA ALA A 23 -0.08 21.36 -16.85
C ALA A 23 -1.08 21.97 -17.83
N ALA A 24 -1.42 23.24 -17.61
CA ALA A 24 -2.06 24.11 -18.60
C ALA A 24 -3.28 23.54 -19.35
N GLY A 25 -4.23 22.91 -18.64
CA GLY A 25 -5.57 22.62 -19.18
C GLY A 25 -5.81 21.19 -19.69
N GLU A 26 -4.87 20.27 -19.52
CA GLU A 26 -5.12 18.84 -19.75
C GLU A 26 -5.90 18.21 -18.58
N ARG A 27 -6.95 17.44 -18.88
CA ARG A 27 -7.81 16.79 -17.86
C ARG A 27 -7.15 15.59 -17.18
N TRP A 28 -6.12 15.02 -17.78
CA TRP A 28 -5.38 13.87 -17.28
C TRP A 28 -3.98 13.81 -17.91
N THR A 29 -3.09 13.04 -17.29
CA THR A 29 -1.75 12.72 -17.81
C THR A 29 -1.45 11.23 -17.65
N THR A 30 -0.50 10.68 -18.43
CA THR A 30 0.00 9.32 -18.25
C THR A 30 1.48 9.36 -17.89
N LEU A 31 1.83 8.63 -16.84
CA LEU A 31 3.21 8.34 -16.46
C LEU A 31 3.43 6.83 -16.46
N SER A 32 4.68 6.39 -16.53
CA SER A 32 4.99 5.02 -16.11
C SER A 32 4.87 4.91 -14.59
N LEU A 33 4.58 3.71 -14.06
CA LEU A 33 4.56 3.49 -12.62
C LEU A 33 5.93 3.83 -11.99
N ALA A 34 7.03 3.53 -12.68
CA ALA A 34 8.37 3.89 -12.21
C ALA A 34 8.55 5.42 -12.09
N GLU A 35 8.08 6.18 -13.08
CA GLU A 35 8.15 7.64 -13.06
C GLU A 35 7.25 8.24 -11.97
N LEU A 36 6.05 7.70 -11.77
CA LEU A 36 5.16 8.11 -10.68
C LEU A 36 5.80 7.88 -9.31
N ILE A 37 6.40 6.71 -9.10
CA ILE A 37 7.14 6.38 -7.87
C ILE A 37 8.32 7.34 -7.70
N GLN A 38 9.09 7.63 -8.74
CA GLN A 38 10.21 8.57 -8.66
C GLN A 38 9.76 9.98 -8.27
N ARG A 39 8.66 10.48 -8.85
CA ARG A 39 8.09 11.79 -8.49
C ARG A 39 7.57 11.82 -7.05
N LEU A 40 6.95 10.73 -6.57
CA LEU A 40 6.55 10.56 -5.17
C LEU A 40 7.75 10.54 -4.22
N GLY A 41 8.90 10.03 -4.69
CA GLY A 41 10.14 9.91 -3.93
C GLY A 41 11.06 11.12 -4.04
N GLU A 42 10.67 12.20 -4.72
CA GLU A 42 11.47 13.43 -4.78
C GLU A 42 11.73 13.97 -3.36
N GLY A 43 13.00 14.08 -2.99
CA GLY A 43 13.42 14.52 -1.65
C GLY A 43 13.41 13.42 -0.58
N VAL A 44 13.13 12.17 -0.94
CA VAL A 44 13.27 11.01 -0.05
C VAL A 44 14.67 10.41 -0.20
N ASP A 45 15.38 10.25 0.91
CA ASP A 45 16.77 9.77 0.90
C ASP A 45 16.91 8.30 0.46
N ARG A 46 15.89 7.47 0.71
CA ARG A 46 15.90 6.02 0.45
C ARG A 46 14.55 5.49 0.04
N PHE A 47 14.53 4.63 -0.99
CA PHE A 47 13.32 3.91 -1.42
C PHE A 47 13.23 2.58 -0.65
N ASP A 48 12.87 2.67 0.63
CA ASP A 48 12.71 1.53 1.53
C ASP A 48 11.23 1.17 1.75
N GLU A 49 10.96 0.27 2.71
CA GLU A 49 9.61 -0.17 3.03
C GLU A 49 8.74 0.96 3.61
N GLY A 50 9.35 1.95 4.26
CA GLY A 50 8.68 3.16 4.70
C GLY A 50 8.19 3.97 3.50
N PHE A 51 9.06 4.18 2.52
CA PHE A 51 8.69 4.87 1.29
C PHE A 51 7.57 4.17 0.52
N ALA A 52 7.60 2.85 0.39
CA ALA A 52 6.53 2.11 -0.30
C ALA A 52 5.16 2.24 0.41
N ARG A 53 5.14 2.31 1.75
CA ARG A 53 3.92 2.61 2.53
C ARG A 53 3.41 4.01 2.22
N GLU A 54 4.29 4.99 2.16
CA GLU A 54 3.94 6.37 1.79
C GLU A 54 3.37 6.46 0.38
N VAL A 55 3.96 5.77 -0.59
CA VAL A 55 3.44 5.69 -1.96
C VAL A 55 2.04 5.08 -1.97
N ALA A 56 1.84 3.94 -1.32
CA ALA A 56 0.52 3.31 -1.28
C ALA A 56 -0.53 4.19 -0.59
N ARG A 57 -0.16 4.89 0.50
CA ARG A 57 -1.04 5.83 1.19
C ARG A 57 -1.43 7.00 0.28
N ALA A 58 -0.47 7.64 -0.36
CA ALA A 58 -0.72 8.75 -1.28
C ALA A 58 -1.63 8.33 -2.45
N LEU A 59 -1.42 7.13 -3.00
CA LEU A 59 -2.28 6.56 -4.04
C LEU A 59 -3.68 6.23 -3.50
N HIS A 60 -3.79 5.71 -2.26
CA HIS A 60 -5.07 5.38 -1.63
C HIS A 60 -5.93 6.64 -1.42
N GLU A 61 -5.35 7.70 -0.86
CA GLU A 61 -6.04 8.98 -0.65
C GLU A 61 -6.55 9.61 -1.95
N ARG A 62 -5.88 9.31 -3.06
CA ARG A 62 -6.22 9.82 -4.40
C ARG A 62 -6.75 8.74 -5.33
N ALA A 63 -7.24 7.63 -4.81
CA ALA A 63 -7.61 6.47 -5.63
C ALA A 63 -8.69 6.77 -6.68
N ALA A 64 -9.56 7.75 -6.42
CA ALA A 64 -10.56 8.21 -7.39
C ALA A 64 -9.95 8.84 -8.64
N HIS A 65 -8.68 9.22 -8.60
CA HIS A 65 -7.97 9.92 -9.67
C HIS A 65 -6.90 9.08 -10.36
N VAL A 66 -6.70 7.84 -9.92
CA VAL A 66 -5.65 6.96 -10.44
C VAL A 66 -6.30 5.82 -11.19
N ARG A 67 -5.83 5.54 -12.40
CA ARG A 67 -6.25 4.40 -13.21
C ARG A 67 -5.06 3.68 -13.80
N VAL A 68 -5.20 2.37 -13.95
CA VAL A 68 -4.20 1.52 -14.59
C VAL A 68 -4.88 0.89 -15.80
N PRO A 69 -4.62 1.38 -17.03
CA PRO A 69 -5.36 0.94 -18.22
C PRO A 69 -5.29 -0.57 -18.50
N ALA A 70 -4.25 -1.25 -18.01
CA ALA A 70 -4.17 -2.71 -18.09
C ALA A 70 -5.21 -3.42 -17.20
N VAL A 71 -5.54 -2.83 -16.04
CA VAL A 71 -6.57 -3.32 -15.11
C VAL A 71 -7.95 -2.99 -15.64
N ASP A 72 -8.18 -1.74 -16.04
CA ASP A 72 -9.51 -1.28 -16.48
C ASP A 72 -10.01 -2.01 -17.73
N ARG A 73 -9.11 -2.34 -18.67
CA ARG A 73 -9.46 -3.12 -19.87
C ARG A 73 -9.98 -4.53 -19.57
N LEU A 74 -9.69 -5.07 -18.38
CA LEU A 74 -10.23 -6.37 -17.96
C LEU A 74 -11.65 -6.26 -17.40
N GLY A 75 -12.14 -5.05 -17.09
CA GLY A 75 -13.46 -4.85 -16.51
C GLY A 75 -13.60 -5.49 -15.13
N VAL A 76 -12.53 -5.47 -14.32
CA VAL A 76 -12.58 -6.01 -12.95
C VAL A 76 -13.15 -4.98 -11.96
N GLU A 77 -13.93 -5.45 -11.01
CA GLU A 77 -14.52 -4.70 -9.89
C GLU A 77 -13.76 -5.00 -8.59
N ASP A 78 -14.03 -4.22 -7.53
CA ASP A 78 -13.44 -4.39 -6.19
C ASP A 78 -11.91 -4.52 -6.21
N VAL A 79 -11.27 -3.62 -6.97
CA VAL A 79 -9.84 -3.68 -7.27
C VAL A 79 -9.01 -3.32 -6.04
N VAL A 80 -8.11 -4.22 -5.64
CA VAL A 80 -7.08 -3.98 -4.63
C VAL A 80 -5.70 -4.01 -5.30
N ALA A 81 -5.00 -2.89 -5.29
CA ALA A 81 -3.66 -2.71 -5.85
C ALA A 81 -2.62 -2.72 -4.71
N THR A 82 -1.87 -3.80 -4.60
CA THR A 82 -0.96 -4.06 -3.48
C THR A 82 0.50 -3.92 -3.91
N LEU A 83 1.24 -3.01 -3.26
CA LEU A 83 2.70 -2.98 -3.33
C LEU A 83 3.26 -4.04 -2.36
N SER A 84 3.61 -5.20 -2.91
CA SER A 84 4.22 -6.29 -2.18
C SER A 84 5.73 -6.12 -2.15
N MET A 85 6.31 -6.10 -0.95
CA MET A 85 7.75 -5.97 -0.71
C MET A 85 8.30 -7.28 -0.14
N ASP A 86 9.00 -8.05 -0.96
CA ASP A 86 9.74 -9.24 -0.53
C ASP A 86 11.07 -9.27 -1.29
N ARG A 87 12.08 -8.59 -0.74
CA ARG A 87 13.41 -8.30 -1.34
C ARG A 87 13.39 -7.40 -2.58
N ALA A 88 12.32 -7.41 -3.35
CA ALA A 88 12.04 -6.52 -4.47
C ALA A 88 10.57 -6.07 -4.41
N MET A 89 10.27 -4.93 -5.03
CA MET A 89 8.91 -4.41 -5.08
C MET A 89 8.12 -5.09 -6.19
N ARG A 90 6.84 -5.35 -5.94
CA ARG A 90 5.90 -5.87 -6.93
C ARG A 90 4.57 -5.17 -6.79
N LEU A 91 3.92 -4.90 -7.91
CA LEU A 91 2.51 -4.54 -7.92
C LEU A 91 1.69 -5.79 -8.16
N VAL A 92 0.85 -6.16 -7.20
CA VAL A 92 -0.14 -7.23 -7.32
C VAL A 92 -1.52 -6.60 -7.30
N VAL A 93 -2.27 -6.76 -8.38
CA VAL A 93 -3.64 -6.26 -8.47
C VAL A 93 -4.60 -7.43 -8.45
N THR A 94 -5.52 -7.43 -7.50
CA THR A 94 -6.61 -8.41 -7.42
C THR A 94 -7.94 -7.73 -7.64
N GLY A 95 -8.85 -8.36 -8.39
CA GLY A 95 -10.21 -7.86 -8.58
C GLY A 95 -11.16 -8.98 -8.98
N HIS A 96 -12.45 -8.65 -9.03
CA HIS A 96 -13.53 -9.58 -9.38
C HIS A 96 -14.03 -9.36 -10.80
N LEU A 97 -14.21 -10.44 -11.56
CA LEU A 97 -14.91 -10.38 -12.86
C LEU A 97 -16.42 -10.57 -12.63
N PRO A 98 -17.25 -9.54 -12.89
CA PRO A 98 -18.67 -9.58 -12.52
C PRO A 98 -19.44 -10.69 -13.25
N ASP A 99 -19.12 -10.94 -14.53
CA ASP A 99 -19.86 -11.89 -15.37
C ASP A 99 -19.64 -13.36 -15.01
N VAL A 100 -18.47 -13.69 -14.45
CA VAL A 100 -18.04 -15.09 -14.24
C VAL A 100 -17.82 -15.44 -12.76
N ARG A 101 -18.04 -14.49 -11.84
CA ARG A 101 -17.83 -14.66 -10.39
C ARG A 101 -16.44 -15.22 -10.04
N ALA A 102 -15.43 -14.83 -10.80
CA ALA A 102 -14.05 -15.25 -10.61
C ALA A 102 -13.21 -14.10 -10.08
N GLN A 103 -12.16 -14.43 -9.33
CA GLN A 103 -11.12 -13.47 -8.97
C GLN A 103 -9.97 -13.56 -9.97
N VAL A 104 -9.45 -12.41 -10.39
CA VAL A 104 -8.26 -12.30 -11.23
C VAL A 104 -7.14 -11.65 -10.44
N THR A 105 -5.93 -12.16 -10.63
CA THR A 105 -4.70 -11.59 -10.07
C THR A 105 -3.74 -11.25 -11.21
N LEU A 106 -3.37 -9.98 -11.29
CA LEU A 106 -2.32 -9.48 -12.16
C LEU A 106 -1.08 -9.18 -11.32
N ARG A 107 0.09 -9.37 -11.92
CA ARG A 107 1.36 -9.13 -11.26
C ARG A 107 2.32 -8.47 -12.22
N TRP A 108 2.97 -7.42 -11.71
CA TRP A 108 4.12 -6.77 -12.33
C TRP A 108 5.27 -6.78 -11.34
N ASP A 109 6.41 -7.27 -11.79
CA ASP A 109 7.65 -7.16 -11.04
C ASP A 109 8.26 -5.76 -11.27
N GLU A 110 9.17 -5.32 -10.41
CA GLU A 110 9.79 -3.98 -10.48
C GLU A 110 10.37 -3.63 -11.86
N ALA A 111 10.89 -4.63 -12.59
CA ALA A 111 11.42 -4.46 -13.94
C ALA A 111 10.36 -4.07 -14.98
N ASP A 112 9.08 -4.34 -14.72
CA ASP A 112 7.96 -3.99 -15.59
C ASP A 112 7.49 -2.54 -15.38
N PHE A 113 7.80 -1.93 -14.24
CA PHE A 113 7.28 -0.61 -13.83
C PHE A 113 7.58 0.52 -14.83
N PRO A 114 8.73 0.57 -15.53
CA PRO A 114 8.98 1.58 -16.56
C PRO A 114 8.03 1.49 -17.77
N THR A 115 7.38 0.34 -17.96
CA THR A 115 6.47 0.09 -19.10
C THR A 115 5.01 0.04 -18.71
N LEU A 116 4.69 0.05 -17.40
CA LEU A 116 3.33 -0.01 -16.90
C LEU A 116 2.74 1.41 -16.84
N PRO A 117 1.79 1.77 -17.73
CA PRO A 117 1.18 3.10 -17.70
C PRO A 117 0.23 3.25 -16.51
N VAL A 118 0.24 4.44 -15.92
CA VAL A 118 -0.69 4.91 -14.90
C VAL A 118 -1.27 6.24 -15.38
N GLU A 119 -2.59 6.32 -15.44
CA GLU A 119 -3.32 7.53 -15.78
C GLU A 119 -3.69 8.27 -14.50
N LEU A 120 -3.42 9.58 -14.48
CA LEU A 120 -3.68 10.49 -13.37
C LEU A 120 -4.64 11.58 -13.84
N PHE A 121 -5.80 11.66 -13.21
CA PHE A 121 -6.88 12.59 -13.57
C PHE A 121 -6.93 13.79 -12.62
N ALA A 122 -7.14 15.00 -13.15
CA ALA A 122 -7.25 16.21 -12.32
C ALA A 122 -8.51 16.18 -11.44
N ASP A 123 -9.64 15.80 -12.04
CA ASP A 123 -10.90 15.51 -11.36
C ASP A 123 -11.00 14.01 -11.08
N PRO A 124 -11.87 13.56 -10.16
CA PRO A 124 -12.16 12.14 -10.02
C PRO A 124 -12.49 11.53 -11.39
N ALA A 125 -11.87 10.39 -11.71
CA ALA A 125 -12.22 9.61 -12.88
C ALA A 125 -13.72 9.23 -12.82
N ASP A 126 -14.26 8.74 -13.94
CA ASP A 126 -15.69 8.44 -14.13
C ASP A 126 -16.38 8.01 -12.81
N PRO A 127 -17.36 8.80 -12.30
CA PRO A 127 -18.05 8.49 -11.05
C PRO A 127 -18.68 7.10 -11.02
N ALA A 128 -18.94 6.49 -12.17
CA ALA A 128 -19.45 5.12 -12.27
C ALA A 128 -18.40 4.05 -11.94
N SER A 129 -17.10 4.38 -12.00
CA SER A 129 -16.00 3.46 -11.73
C SER A 129 -15.58 3.53 -10.26
N ALA A 130 -15.70 2.41 -9.54
CA ALA A 130 -15.23 2.32 -8.17
C ALA A 130 -13.72 2.63 -8.07
N PRO A 131 -13.26 3.40 -7.07
CA PRO A 131 -11.85 3.66 -6.87
C PRO A 131 -11.12 2.39 -6.44
N TYR A 132 -9.84 2.28 -6.79
CA TYR A 132 -9.00 1.18 -6.32
C TYR A 132 -8.72 1.30 -4.82
N THR A 133 -8.52 0.18 -4.15
CA THR A 133 -7.90 0.16 -2.82
C THR A 133 -6.41 -0.06 -2.97
N PHE A 134 -5.61 0.97 -2.75
CA PHE A 134 -4.15 0.81 -2.67
C PHE A 134 -3.72 0.32 -1.29
N ALA A 135 -2.82 -0.65 -1.27
CA ALA A 135 -2.31 -1.31 -0.07
C ALA A 135 -0.82 -1.62 -0.17
N THR A 136 -0.20 -1.93 0.96
CA THR A 136 1.12 -2.59 1.00
C THR A 136 1.06 -3.94 1.69
N LEU A 137 1.99 -4.82 1.30
CA LEU A 137 2.35 -6.01 2.06
C LEU A 137 3.88 -6.03 2.22
N ASP A 138 4.34 -5.69 3.41
CA ASP A 138 5.75 -5.67 3.79
C ASP A 138 6.16 -6.99 4.44
N PHE A 139 6.93 -7.79 3.71
CA PHE A 139 7.50 -9.04 4.19
C PHE A 139 8.91 -8.90 4.78
N SER A 140 9.48 -7.69 4.88
CA SER A 140 10.77 -7.46 5.57
C SER A 140 10.71 -7.82 7.06
N VAL A 141 9.50 -7.77 7.65
CA VAL A 141 9.23 -8.17 9.03
C VAL A 141 9.00 -9.68 9.20
N ARG A 142 8.98 -10.46 8.11
CA ARG A 142 8.69 -11.89 8.14
C ARG A 142 9.73 -12.63 8.99
N GLY A 143 9.25 -13.46 9.91
CA GLY A 143 10.09 -14.27 10.80
C GLY A 143 10.49 -13.57 12.09
N LYS A 144 10.29 -12.25 12.22
CA LYS A 144 10.50 -11.54 13.49
C LYS A 144 9.61 -12.13 14.57
N LYS A 145 10.14 -12.21 15.79
CA LYS A 145 9.37 -12.61 16.96
C LYS A 145 8.76 -11.36 17.57
N ALA A 146 7.55 -11.53 18.09
CA ALA A 146 6.83 -10.47 18.77
C ALA A 146 6.08 -11.06 19.95
N THR A 147 5.81 -10.25 20.96
CA THR A 147 4.97 -10.63 22.10
C THR A 147 3.63 -9.91 21.98
N LEU A 148 2.53 -10.65 22.11
CA LEU A 148 1.20 -10.05 22.16
C LEU A 148 1.03 -9.26 23.48
N LEU A 149 0.76 -7.96 23.37
CA LEU A 149 0.48 -7.08 24.52
C LEU A 149 -0.97 -7.19 24.99
N ALA A 150 -1.87 -7.52 24.08
CA ALA A 150 -3.30 -7.74 24.33
C ALA A 150 -3.74 -9.11 23.79
N PRO A 151 -4.78 -9.75 24.37
CA PRO A 151 -5.27 -11.02 23.88
C PRO A 151 -5.88 -10.87 22.47
N ALA A 152 -5.56 -11.81 21.58
CA ALA A 152 -6.10 -11.92 20.23
C ALA A 152 -6.62 -13.36 20.04
N PRO A 153 -7.87 -13.66 20.42
CA PRO A 153 -8.36 -15.03 20.47
C PRO A 153 -8.10 -15.82 19.18
N PRO A 154 -7.56 -17.05 19.26
CA PRO A 154 -7.36 -17.86 20.47
C PRO A 154 -6.05 -17.61 21.24
N LEU A 155 -5.26 -16.61 20.87
CA LEU A 155 -3.95 -16.33 21.48
C LEU A 155 -4.10 -15.43 22.73
N PRO A 156 -3.55 -15.85 23.90
CA PRO A 156 -3.56 -15.01 25.10
C PRO A 156 -2.50 -13.89 25.01
N ALA A 157 -2.67 -12.85 25.83
CA ALA A 157 -1.62 -11.84 26.04
C ALA A 157 -0.35 -12.49 26.63
N GLY A 158 0.82 -11.91 26.33
CA GLY A 158 2.13 -12.45 26.68
C GLY A 158 2.62 -13.58 25.76
N GLN A 159 1.77 -14.05 24.83
CA GLN A 159 2.15 -15.10 23.89
C GLN A 159 3.16 -14.58 22.86
N THR A 160 4.26 -15.32 22.68
CA THR A 160 5.18 -15.09 21.57
C THR A 160 4.56 -15.58 20.26
N VAL A 161 4.55 -14.71 19.26
CA VAL A 161 4.08 -14.96 17.90
C VAL A 161 5.21 -14.72 16.90
N THR A 162 5.04 -15.23 15.67
CA THR A 162 5.95 -14.96 14.56
C THR A 162 5.27 -14.06 13.56
N VAL A 163 5.87 -12.91 13.25
CA VAL A 163 5.35 -11.98 12.27
C VAL A 163 5.50 -12.56 10.85
N ARG A 164 4.45 -12.45 10.04
CA ARG A 164 4.41 -12.94 8.66
C ARG A 164 4.54 -11.82 7.66
N THR A 165 3.78 -10.75 7.88
CA THR A 165 3.79 -9.54 7.04
C THR A 165 3.21 -8.38 7.83
N LEU A 166 3.56 -7.17 7.43
CA LEU A 166 2.86 -5.94 7.82
C LEU A 166 2.01 -5.48 6.63
N ALA A 167 0.73 -5.23 6.85
CA ALA A 167 -0.20 -4.75 5.85
C ALA A 167 -0.59 -3.29 6.16
N THR A 168 -0.65 -2.44 5.14
CA THR A 168 -1.10 -1.05 5.28
C THR A 168 -2.16 -0.74 4.23
N ILE A 169 -3.26 -0.09 4.63
CA ILE A 169 -4.32 0.42 3.75
C ILE A 169 -4.72 1.82 4.26
N GLY A 170 -4.41 2.86 3.50
CA GLY A 170 -4.50 4.24 4.00
C GLY A 170 -3.69 4.40 5.28
N ASP A 171 -4.32 4.90 6.35
CA ASP A 171 -3.69 5.02 7.67
C ASP A 171 -3.78 3.76 8.53
N ARG A 172 -4.52 2.73 8.08
CA ARG A 172 -4.67 1.49 8.84
C ARG A 172 -3.47 0.60 8.59
N THR A 173 -2.90 0.09 9.68
CA THR A 173 -1.77 -0.83 9.65
C THR A 173 -2.09 -2.04 10.51
N GLU A 174 -1.76 -3.24 10.03
CA GLU A 174 -1.96 -4.49 10.76
C GLU A 174 -0.80 -5.45 10.53
N TYR A 175 -0.36 -6.15 11.56
CA TYR A 175 0.54 -7.29 11.43
C TYR A 175 -0.26 -8.57 11.24
N ARG A 176 0.13 -9.37 10.24
CA ARG A 176 -0.23 -10.79 10.20
C ARG A 176 0.77 -11.57 11.02
N VAL A 177 0.28 -12.33 11.99
CA VAL A 177 1.11 -13.11 12.91
C VAL A 177 0.66 -14.56 12.96
N THR A 178 1.59 -15.46 13.27
CA THR A 178 1.31 -16.88 13.50
C THR A 178 1.71 -17.26 14.92
N GLY A 179 0.80 -17.91 15.65
CA GLY A 179 1.02 -18.48 16.99
C GLY A 179 0.18 -19.74 17.16
N PHE A 180 0.70 -20.79 17.79
CA PHE A 180 0.02 -22.09 17.96
C PHE A 180 -0.62 -22.67 16.67
N GLY A 181 -0.02 -22.41 15.50
CA GLY A 181 -0.54 -22.88 14.21
C GLY A 181 -1.75 -22.11 13.68
N VAL A 182 -2.20 -21.05 14.35
CA VAL A 182 -3.23 -20.13 13.83
C VAL A 182 -2.60 -18.85 13.29
N GLU A 183 -3.22 -18.27 12.28
CA GLU A 183 -2.84 -16.96 11.69
C GLU A 183 -3.90 -15.91 12.02
N LEU A 184 -3.47 -14.74 12.48
CA LEU A 184 -4.35 -13.63 12.89
C LEU A 184 -3.82 -12.29 12.36
N SER A 185 -4.73 -11.33 12.18
CA SER A 185 -4.40 -9.90 12.08
C SER A 185 -4.41 -9.29 13.48
N VAL A 186 -3.40 -8.50 13.79
CA VAL A 186 -3.35 -7.70 15.03
C VAL A 186 -2.83 -6.30 14.72
N PRO A 187 -3.33 -5.25 15.40
CA PRO A 187 -2.85 -3.90 15.18
C PRO A 187 -1.45 -3.69 15.82
N PRO A 188 -0.66 -2.70 15.39
CA PRO A 188 0.69 -2.46 15.88
C PRO A 188 0.80 -2.33 17.40
N GLU A 189 -0.14 -1.63 18.04
CA GLU A 189 -0.18 -1.42 19.49
C GLU A 189 -0.45 -2.69 20.30
N ALA A 190 -0.90 -3.77 19.65
CA ALA A 190 -1.09 -5.08 20.29
C ALA A 190 0.18 -5.94 20.26
N LEU A 191 1.28 -5.45 19.68
CA LEU A 191 2.54 -6.18 19.56
C LEU A 191 3.72 -5.41 20.13
N ASP A 192 4.57 -6.14 20.83
CA ASP A 192 5.92 -5.72 21.17
C ASP A 192 6.92 -6.48 20.30
N LEU A 193 7.62 -5.76 19.41
CA LEU A 193 8.61 -6.33 18.50
C LEU A 193 9.98 -6.36 19.18
N THR A 194 10.44 -7.57 19.48
CA THR A 194 11.78 -7.84 20.05
C THR A 194 12.86 -7.93 19.00
#